data_AF-A0A7G1NJS2-F1
#
_entry.id   AF-A0A7G1NJS2-F1
#
_cell.length_a   1.000
_cell.length_b   1.000
_cell.length_c   1.000
_cell.angle_alpha   90.00
_cell.angle_beta   90.00
_cell.angle_gamma   90.00
#
_symmetry.space_group_name_H-M   'P 1'
#
loop_
_entity.id
_entity.type
_entity.pdbx_description
1 polymer ?
#
loop_
_entity_poly.entity_id
_entity_poly.type
_entity_poly.pdbx_seq_one_letter_code
_entity_poly.pdbx_strand_id
1 'polypeptide(L)'
;MSNTSNPSFADTPWTHAYVRLANHCITCATCRAVDEEGANLGLTCGAADQLSEQYRQARRGGIVPTSPAQEVSECRSATRAKDRSH
;
A
#
# COMPACT_ATOMS: atom_id res chain seq x y z
N MET A 1 8.49 12.72 30.30
CA MET A 1 9.32 12.75 29.09
C MET A 1 8.61 11.91 28.04
N SER A 2 7.86 12.55 27.14
CA SER A 2 7.10 11.85 26.10
C SER A 2 8.03 11.59 24.92
N ASN A 3 8.46 10.34 24.76
CA ASN A 3 9.31 9.93 23.65
C ASN A 3 8.42 9.75 22.42
N THR A 4 8.36 10.77 21.55
CA THR A 4 7.62 10.70 20.29
C THR A 4 8.44 9.91 19.29
N SER A 5 8.28 8.59 19.29
CA SER A 5 8.82 7.74 18.23
C SER A 5 8.18 8.13 16.91
N ASN A 6 8.93 8.80 16.05
CA ASN A 6 8.51 9.03 14.66
C ASN A 6 8.29 7.65 14.01
N PRO A 7 7.18 7.40 13.31
CA PRO A 7 7.00 6.14 12.59
C PRO A 7 8.13 6.01 11.58
N SER A 8 8.89 4.92 11.67
CA SER A 8 9.96 4.66 10.73
C SER A 8 9.34 4.43 9.36
N PHE A 9 10.04 4.82 8.30
CA PHE A 9 9.68 4.42 6.93
C PHE A 9 9.58 2.89 6.79
N ALA A 10 10.26 2.15 7.68
CA ALA A 10 10.13 0.70 7.77
C ALA A 10 8.74 0.22 8.21
N ASP A 11 7.97 1.05 8.91
CA ASP A 11 6.69 0.68 9.51
C ASP A 11 5.49 0.96 8.59
N THR A 12 5.71 1.59 7.43
CA THR A 12 4.61 1.87 6.51
C THR A 12 4.15 0.59 5.79
N PRO A 13 2.82 0.34 5.67
CA PRO A 13 2.29 -0.90 5.09
C PRO A 13 2.80 -1.23 3.68
N TRP A 14 3.14 -0.22 2.89
CA TRP A 14 3.64 -0.39 1.53
C TRP A 14 5.12 -0.78 1.47
N THR A 15 5.89 -0.68 2.55
CA THR A 15 7.33 -0.97 2.56
C THR A 15 7.59 -2.45 2.27
N HIS A 16 6.81 -3.36 2.87
CA HIS A 16 6.92 -4.78 2.57
C HIS A 16 6.58 -5.11 1.11
N ALA A 17 5.55 -4.48 0.55
CA ALA A 17 5.20 -4.67 -0.86
C ALA A 17 6.30 -4.15 -1.79
N TYR A 18 6.93 -3.01 -1.46
CA TYR A 18 8.07 -2.47 -2.18
C TYR A 18 9.28 -3.40 -2.14
N VAL A 19 9.66 -3.91 -0.95
CA VAL A 19 10.82 -4.81 -0.80
C VAL A 19 10.62 -6.09 -1.63
N ARG A 20 9.41 -6.65 -1.67
CA ARG A 20 9.10 -7.82 -2.50
C ARG A 20 9.25 -7.54 -3.99
N LEU A 21 8.73 -6.40 -4.46
CA LEU A 21 8.90 -5.97 -5.85
C LEU A 21 10.38 -5.75 -6.20
N ALA A 22 11.12 -5.02 -5.36
CA ALA A 22 12.54 -4.74 -5.58
C ALA A 22 13.38 -6.03 -5.63
N ASN A 23 13.14 -6.96 -4.70
CA ASN A 23 13.81 -8.25 -4.68
C ASN A 23 13.51 -9.05 -5.96
N HIS A 24 12.25 -9.05 -6.41
CA HIS A 24 11.90 -9.71 -7.67
C HIS A 24 12.66 -9.12 -8.86
N CYS A 25 12.73 -7.79 -8.99
CA CYS A 25 13.43 -7.14 -10.11
C CYS A 25 14.94 -7.47 -10.16
N ILE A 26 15.59 -7.75 -9.02
CA ILE A 26 17.02 -8.11 -8.95
C ILE A 26 17.31 -9.61 -8.99
N THR A 27 16.30 -10.47 -8.94
CA THR A 27 16.45 -11.93 -8.95
C THR A 27 15.82 -12.60 -10.17
N CYS A 28 14.79 -12.00 -10.76
CA CYS A 28 14.12 -12.52 -11.95
C CYS A 28 14.98 -12.30 -13.20
N ALA A 29 15.34 -13.38 -13.90
CA ALA A 29 16.11 -13.31 -15.13
C ALA A 29 15.45 -12.43 -16.22
N THR A 30 14.12 -12.50 -16.34
CA THR A 30 13.36 -11.68 -17.30
C THR A 30 13.44 -10.19 -16.97
N CYS A 31 13.29 -9.81 -15.69
CA CYS A 31 13.35 -8.41 -15.28
C CYS A 31 14.75 -7.81 -15.39
N ARG A 32 15.79 -8.65 -15.27
CA ARG A 32 17.20 -8.26 -15.38
C ARG A 32 17.76 -8.37 -16.78
N ALA A 33 16.96 -8.80 -17.74
CA ALA A 33 17.45 -9.03 -19.09
C ALA A 33 17.87 -7.68 -19.69
N VAL A 34 19.14 -7.61 -20.09
CA VAL A 34 19.74 -6.45 -20.74
C VAL A 34 20.21 -6.83 -22.14
N ASP A 35 20.30 -5.85 -23.03
CA ASP A 35 20.97 -6.01 -24.34
C ASP A 35 22.51 -6.00 -24.19
N GLU A 36 23.21 -6.05 -25.31
CA GLU A 36 24.67 -6.09 -25.35
C GLU A 36 25.31 -4.79 -24.84
N GLU A 37 24.59 -3.68 -24.96
CA GLU A 37 24.95 -2.36 -24.44
C GLU A 37 24.63 -2.18 -22.95
N GLY A 38 23.97 -3.16 -22.33
CA GLY A 38 23.57 -3.15 -20.93
C GLY A 38 22.28 -2.39 -20.63
N ALA A 39 21.50 -2.01 -21.65
CA ALA A 39 20.19 -1.41 -21.47
C ALA A 39 19.13 -2.49 -21.16
N ASN A 40 18.22 -2.18 -20.23
CA ASN A 40 17.16 -3.12 -19.87
C ASN A 40 16.22 -3.35 -21.05
N LEU A 41 16.00 -4.62 -21.39
CA LEU A 41 15.15 -5.03 -22.51
C LEU A 41 13.66 -4.75 -22.28
N GLY A 42 13.26 -4.43 -21.04
CA GLY A 42 11.87 -4.09 -20.72
C GLY A 42 10.88 -5.24 -20.99
N LEU A 43 11.35 -6.48 -20.88
CA LEU A 43 10.51 -7.66 -21.13
C LEU A 43 9.34 -7.74 -20.15
N THR A 44 8.18 -8.18 -20.65
CA THR A 44 6.98 -8.34 -19.84
C THR A 44 7.18 -9.45 -18.79
N CYS A 45 6.87 -9.15 -17.54
CA CYS A 45 6.94 -10.11 -16.44
C CYS A 45 5.67 -10.02 -15.57
N GLY A 46 4.76 -10.99 -15.73
CA GLY A 46 3.48 -10.97 -15.02
C GLY A 46 3.61 -10.97 -13.49
N ALA A 47 4.67 -11.58 -12.94
CA ALA A 47 4.95 -11.54 -11.51
C ALA A 47 5.37 -10.12 -11.05
N ALA A 48 6.20 -9.43 -11.83
CA ALA A 48 6.56 -8.04 -11.55
C ALA A 48 5.35 -7.11 -11.67
N ASP A 49 4.49 -7.31 -12.66
CA ASP A 49 3.25 -6.55 -12.83
C ASP A 49 2.30 -6.72 -11.63
N GLN A 50 2.12 -7.96 -11.18
CA GLN A 50 1.31 -8.26 -10.00
C GLN A 50 1.88 -7.63 -8.74
N LEU A 51 3.19 -7.73 -8.51
CA LEU A 51 3.86 -7.12 -7.35
C LEU A 51 3.83 -5.59 -7.41
N SER A 52 3.94 -5.01 -8.60
CA SER A 52 3.81 -3.57 -8.84
C SER A 52 2.42 -3.09 -8.51
N GLU A 53 1.38 -3.82 -8.91
CA GLU A 53 0.00 -3.48 -8.56
C GLU A 53 -0.25 -3.61 -7.06
N GLN A 54 0.25 -4.67 -6.40
CA GLN A 54 0.18 -4.80 -4.94
C GLN A 54 0.86 -3.62 -4.22
N TYR A 55 2.02 -3.19 -4.70
CA TYR A 55 2.72 -2.02 -4.17
C TYR A 55 1.89 -0.75 -4.36
N ARG A 56 1.35 -0.51 -5.56
CA ARG A 56 0.49 0.65 -5.84
C ARG A 56 -0.76 0.66 -4.96
N GLN A 57 -1.39 -0.49 -4.76
CA GLN A 57 -2.55 -0.64 -3.88
C GLN A 57 -2.18 -0.37 -2.41
N ALA A 58 -1.09 -0.93 -1.90
CA ALA A 58 -0.63 -0.69 -0.54
C ALA A 58 -0.26 0.80 -0.32
N ARG A 59 0.28 1.46 -1.34
CA ARG A 59 0.62 2.89 -1.30
C ARG A 59 -0.62 3.78 -1.33
N ARG A 60 -1.65 3.40 -2.10
CA ARG A 60 -2.96 4.08 -2.14
C ARG A 60 -3.81 3.81 -0.89
N GLY A 61 -3.66 2.63 -0.29
CA GLY A 61 -4.41 2.13 0.88
C GLY A 61 -3.69 2.33 2.22
N GLY A 62 -2.85 3.35 2.36
CA GLY A 62 -2.20 3.75 3.63
C GLY A 62 -3.16 4.22 4.74
N ILE A 63 -4.41 3.77 4.72
CA ILE A 63 -5.32 3.70 5.86
C ILE A 63 -6.02 2.33 5.76
N VAL A 64 -5.39 1.30 6.32
CA VAL A 64 -6.17 0.21 6.90
C VAL A 64 -6.26 0.56 8.39
N PRO A 65 -7.38 1.11 8.89
CA PRO A 65 -7.58 1.13 10.31
C PRO A 65 -8.05 -0.27 10.68
N THR A 66 -7.13 -1.17 11.04
CA THR A 66 -7.49 -2.23 12.00
C THR A 66 -7.60 -1.56 13.36
N SER A 67 -8.69 -0.83 13.55
CA SER A 67 -9.18 -0.37 14.84
C SER A 67 -10.71 -0.45 14.77
N PRO A 68 -11.39 -1.04 15.76
CA PRO A 68 -12.84 -1.26 15.75
C PRO A 68 -13.68 0.05 15.79
N ALA A 69 -13.08 1.20 15.54
CA ALA A 69 -13.75 2.50 15.56
C ALA A 69 -14.54 2.83 14.28
N GLN A 70 -14.84 1.87 13.39
CA GLN A 70 -15.79 2.09 12.30
C GLN A 70 -17.26 1.96 12.72
N GLU A 71 -17.58 1.53 13.94
CA GLU A 71 -18.96 1.51 14.44
C GLU A 71 -19.55 2.91 14.73
N VAL A 72 -18.73 3.97 14.85
CA VAL A 72 -19.26 5.30 15.22
C VAL A 72 -19.77 6.15 14.06
N SER A 73 -19.60 5.72 12.81
CA SER A 73 -20.18 6.43 11.66
C SER A 73 -21.67 6.10 11.45
N GLU A 74 -22.15 4.96 11.96
CA GLU A 74 -23.57 4.57 11.85
C GLU A 74 -24.46 5.25 12.89
N CYS A 75 -23.89 5.76 14.00
CA CYS A 75 -24.63 6.49 15.03
C CYS A 75 -24.98 7.95 14.67
N ARG A 76 -24.33 8.57 13.68
CA ARG A 76 -24.62 9.98 13.31
C ARG A 76 -25.82 10.16 12.38
N SER A 77 -26.29 9.09 11.75
CA SER A 77 -27.47 9.12 10.88
C SER A 77 -28.79 8.93 11.65
N ALA A 78 -28.73 8.40 12.88
CA ALA A 78 -29.92 8.09 13.68
C ALA A 78 -30.46 9.27 14.52
N THR A 79 -29.65 10.32 14.76
CA THR A 79 -30.04 11.41 15.67
C THR A 79 -30.58 12.67 15.00
N ARG A 80 -30.62 12.74 13.66
CA ARG A 80 -31.09 13.94 12.93
C ARG A 80 -32.53 13.88 12.42
N ALA A 81 -33.26 12.79 12.66
CA ALA A 81 -34.61 12.59 12.12
C ALA A 81 -35.75 12.79 13.13
N LYS A 82 -35.48 13.14 14.40
CA LYS A 82 -36.54 13.22 15.43
C LYS A 82 -36.60 14.52 16.23
N ASP A 83 -35.93 15.57 15.74
CA ASP A 83 -35.97 16.91 16.36
C ASP A 83 -36.42 18.00 15.36
N ARG A 84 -37.37 17.65 14.49
CA ARG A 84 -38.05 18.62 13.62
C ARG A 84 -39.54 18.35 13.58
N SER A 85 -40.27 19.29 14.20
CA SER A 85 -41.72 19.54 14.10
C SER A 85 -42.62 18.53 14.84
N HIS A 86 -43.15 18.88 16.02
CA HIS A 86 -44.20 19.88 16.32
C HIS A 86 -45.57 19.45 15.80
#